data_AF-G9WLL9-F1
#
_entry.id   AF-G9WLL9-F1
#
_cell.length_a   1.000
_cell.length_b   1.000
_cell.length_c   1.000
_cell.angle_alpha   90.00
_cell.angle_beta   90.00
_cell.angle_gamma   90.00
#
_symmetry.space_group_name_H-M   'P 1'
#
loop_
_entity.id
_entity.type
_entity.pdbx_description
1 polymer ?
#
loop_
_entity_poly.entity_id
_entity_poly.type
_entity_poly.pdbx_seq_one_letter_code
_entity_poly.pdbx_strand_id
1 'polypeptide(L)'
;MDVQLQLDLNEEEERGFKDLILLCNQEDKTNYDTALDYDFFYSIRNEEKKESGLKEDYLAILMGYKLGEQEEGKDILLCTVFIHPFMRGQGLFTMLSESLYDDFREKRIRFIRKTKEESFLHFPYLYSEYFLEKTLEHPVVFPGERKSYPFGEVFFSAYNEKTLYLYGLMVENRFRGQGKGEEILRDCLEQGEYGQYEKVILQVDSRNMPAMKLYTKMGFAVQDCLSYYSVERKRRRDGKDI
;
A
#
# COMPACT_ATOMS: atom_id res chain seq x y z
N MET A 1 15.90 -0.42 -26.25
CA MET A 1 15.56 -0.44 -24.82
C MET A 1 14.99 -1.81 -24.54
N ASP A 2 15.64 -2.58 -23.68
CA ASP A 2 15.24 -3.94 -23.36
C ASP A 2 14.81 -4.02 -21.89
N VAL A 3 13.88 -4.93 -21.60
CA VAL A 3 13.43 -5.23 -20.24
C VAL A 3 14.35 -6.29 -19.65
N GLN A 4 14.87 -6.03 -18.45
CA GLN A 4 15.69 -6.98 -17.68
C GLN A 4 14.90 -7.45 -16.46
N LEU A 5 14.94 -8.74 -16.16
CA LEU A 5 14.42 -9.34 -14.93
C LEU A 5 15.58 -9.56 -13.96
N GLN A 6 15.43 -9.06 -12.73
CA GLN A 6 16.34 -9.27 -11.62
C GLN A 6 15.61 -9.92 -10.44
N LEU A 7 16.24 -10.92 -9.83
CA LEU A 7 15.78 -11.55 -8.58
C LEU A 7 16.58 -11.05 -7.36
N ASP A 8 17.83 -10.65 -7.60
CA ASP A 8 18.72 -10.04 -6.63
C ASP A 8 19.31 -8.78 -7.27
N LEU A 9 19.60 -7.77 -6.45
CA LEU A 9 20.20 -6.51 -6.90
C LEU A 9 21.64 -6.39 -6.40
N ASN A 10 22.52 -5.91 -7.26
CA ASN A 10 23.83 -5.43 -6.84
C ASN A 10 23.78 -3.98 -6.34
N GLU A 11 24.88 -3.48 -5.75
CA GLU A 11 24.95 -2.13 -5.16
C GLU A 11 24.73 -0.98 -6.15
N GLU A 12 25.00 -1.20 -7.45
CA GLU A 12 24.76 -0.20 -8.50
C GLU A 12 23.28 -0.18 -8.88
N GLU A 13 22.67 -1.36 -9.04
CA GLU A 13 21.23 -1.51 -9.31
C GLU A 13 20.38 -0.94 -8.18
N GLU A 14 20.68 -1.31 -6.93
CA GLU A 14 19.97 -0.84 -5.75
C GLU A 14 19.98 0.69 -5.67
N ARG A 15 21.15 1.30 -5.90
CA ARG A 15 21.30 2.76 -5.90
C ARG A 15 20.50 3.41 -7.03
N GLY A 16 20.63 2.89 -8.25
CA GLY A 16 19.92 3.42 -9.41
C GLY A 16 18.40 3.32 -9.27
N PHE A 17 17.89 2.25 -8.68
CA PHE A 17 16.46 2.08 -8.42
C PHE A 17 15.97 3.07 -7.36
N LYS A 18 16.71 3.22 -6.25
CA LYS A 18 16.39 4.20 -5.21
C LYS A 18 16.39 5.63 -5.75
N ASP A 19 17.37 5.98 -6.58
CA ASP A 19 17.43 7.29 -7.22
C ASP A 19 16.21 7.57 -8.10
N LEU A 20 15.77 6.59 -8.90
CA LEU A 20 14.56 6.71 -9.73
C LEU A 20 13.28 6.84 -8.88
N ILE A 21 13.16 6.08 -7.79
CA ILE A 21 12.01 6.18 -6.86
C ILE A 21 11.97 7.56 -6.23
N LEU A 22 13.10 8.07 -5.74
CA LEU A 22 13.21 9.40 -5.14
C LEU A 22 12.84 10.50 -6.14
N LEU A 23 13.30 10.40 -7.39
CA LEU A 23 12.92 11.33 -8.45
C LEU A 23 11.41 11.32 -8.70
N CYS A 24 10.80 10.14 -8.82
CA CYS A 24 9.35 10.02 -9.02
C CYS A 24 8.57 10.55 -7.81
N ASN A 25 9.01 10.26 -6.59
CA ASN A 25 8.43 10.79 -5.35
C ASN A 25 8.41 12.32 -5.37
N GLN A 26 9.54 12.94 -5.75
CA GLN A 26 9.66 14.39 -5.83
C GLN A 26 8.70 14.99 -6.88
N GLU A 27 8.66 14.42 -8.09
CA GLU A 27 7.82 14.90 -9.18
C GLU A 27 6.32 14.75 -8.85
N ASP A 28 5.94 13.57 -8.35
CA ASP A 28 4.53 13.20 -8.11
C ASP A 28 4.00 13.67 -6.75
N LYS A 29 4.87 14.27 -5.93
CA LYS A 29 4.58 14.65 -4.53
C LYS A 29 4.07 13.46 -3.72
N THR A 30 4.72 12.33 -3.90
CA THR A 30 4.47 11.09 -3.14
C THR A 30 5.67 10.76 -2.26
N ASN A 31 5.51 9.77 -1.39
CA ASN A 31 6.48 9.38 -0.38
C ASN A 31 6.58 7.85 -0.30
N TYR A 32 6.71 7.18 -1.45
CA TYR A 32 6.99 5.74 -1.46
C TYR A 32 8.30 5.45 -0.73
N ASP A 33 8.31 4.35 0.03
CA ASP A 33 9.54 3.85 0.62
C ASP A 33 10.53 3.46 -0.49
N THR A 34 11.81 3.65 -0.21
CA THR A 34 12.93 3.28 -1.07
C THR A 34 13.55 1.94 -0.67
N ALA A 35 13.05 1.30 0.40
CA ALA A 35 13.37 -0.09 0.71
C ALA A 35 13.00 -0.97 -0.49
N LEU A 36 13.91 -1.85 -0.89
CA LEU A 36 13.77 -2.73 -2.05
C LEU A 36 13.49 -4.17 -1.58
N ASP A 37 12.62 -4.33 -0.58
CA ASP A 37 12.23 -5.63 -0.03
C ASP A 37 11.16 -6.28 -0.92
N TYR A 38 11.55 -6.65 -2.15
CA TYR A 38 10.69 -7.25 -3.17
C TYR A 38 11.25 -8.61 -3.63
N ASP A 39 10.38 -9.48 -4.13
CA ASP A 39 10.78 -10.82 -4.60
C ASP A 39 11.42 -10.78 -5.99
N PHE A 40 11.09 -9.77 -6.79
CA PHE A 40 11.63 -9.60 -8.14
C PHE A 40 11.48 -8.16 -8.64
N PHE A 41 12.27 -7.83 -9.67
CA PHE A 41 12.33 -6.53 -10.31
C PHE A 41 12.38 -6.69 -11.83
N TYR A 42 11.65 -5.86 -12.55
CA TYR A 42 11.89 -5.62 -13.96
C TYR A 42 12.39 -4.20 -14.15
N SER A 43 13.36 -3.99 -15.03
CA SER A 43 13.94 -2.68 -15.26
C SER A 43 14.22 -2.41 -16.73
N ILE A 44 14.25 -1.12 -17.08
CA ILE A 44 14.72 -0.63 -18.39
C ILE A 44 15.86 0.36 -18.11
N ARG A 45 17.08 -0.02 -18.50
CA ARG A 45 18.29 0.77 -18.29
C ARG A 45 18.41 1.92 -19.30
N ASN A 46 18.98 3.03 -18.86
CA ASN A 46 19.36 4.17 -19.70
C ASN A 46 20.77 3.97 -20.26
N GLU A 47 20.90 3.12 -21.29
CA GLU A 47 22.21 2.81 -21.89
C GLU A 47 22.78 3.99 -22.69
N GLU A 48 21.91 4.85 -23.24
CA GLU A 48 22.27 5.94 -24.14
C GLU A 48 21.98 7.32 -23.52
N LYS A 49 22.61 7.62 -22.37
CA LYS A 49 22.41 8.88 -21.61
C LYS A 49 22.55 10.17 -22.45
N LYS A 50 23.42 10.15 -23.46
CA LYS A 50 23.60 11.30 -24.36
C LYS A 50 22.40 11.55 -25.26
N GLU A 51 21.72 10.48 -25.68
CA GLU A 51 20.56 10.56 -26.57
C GLU A 51 19.29 10.84 -25.78
N SER A 52 19.14 10.23 -24.61
CA SER A 52 18.01 10.51 -23.72
C SER A 52 18.09 11.90 -23.07
N GLY A 53 19.30 12.44 -22.90
CA GLY A 53 19.53 13.68 -22.16
C GLY A 53 19.29 13.55 -20.65
N LEU A 54 19.12 12.32 -20.16
CA LEU A 54 18.84 11.99 -18.77
C LEU A 54 20.09 11.44 -18.08
N LYS A 55 20.27 11.80 -16.81
CA LYS A 55 21.46 11.42 -16.03
C LYS A 55 21.26 10.10 -15.28
N GLU A 56 20.02 9.75 -15.02
CA GLU A 56 19.57 8.57 -14.28
C GLU A 56 19.94 7.28 -15.02
N ASP A 57 20.38 6.27 -14.28
CA ASP A 57 20.80 4.97 -14.84
C ASP A 57 19.62 4.12 -15.31
N TYR A 58 18.43 4.35 -14.75
CA TYR A 58 17.22 3.60 -15.07
C TYR A 58 16.11 4.55 -15.51
N LEU A 59 15.39 4.13 -16.55
CA LEU A 59 14.26 4.86 -17.11
C LEU A 59 12.93 4.37 -16.54
N ALA A 60 12.88 3.09 -16.16
CA ALA A 60 11.69 2.46 -15.63
C ALA A 60 12.05 1.27 -14.76
N ILE A 61 11.30 1.08 -13.67
CA ILE A 61 11.35 -0.11 -12.82
C ILE A 61 9.93 -0.58 -12.46
N LEU A 62 9.73 -1.88 -12.41
CA LEU A 62 8.56 -2.55 -11.85
C LEU A 62 9.05 -3.51 -10.78
N MET A 63 8.47 -3.44 -9.59
CA MET A 63 8.88 -4.24 -8.45
C MET A 63 7.68 -5.01 -7.94
N GLY A 64 7.87 -6.29 -7.61
CA GLY A 64 6.77 -7.14 -7.20
C GLY A 64 7.13 -8.11 -6.09
N TYR A 65 6.13 -8.45 -5.30
CA TYR A 65 6.22 -9.50 -4.29
C TYR A 65 4.93 -10.33 -4.27
N LYS A 66 5.07 -11.58 -3.86
CA LYS A 66 3.97 -12.52 -3.70
C LYS A 66 3.27 -12.28 -2.36
N LEU A 67 1.96 -12.10 -2.39
CA LEU A 67 1.15 -12.12 -1.18
C LEU A 67 1.04 -13.55 -0.62
N GLY A 68 0.95 -13.65 0.70
CA GLY A 68 0.62 -14.89 1.40
C GLY A 68 -0.83 -15.37 1.20
N GLU A 69 -1.66 -14.57 0.53
CA GLU A 69 -3.06 -14.85 0.24
C GLU A 69 -3.26 -15.31 -1.21
N GLN A 70 -4.35 -16.04 -1.45
CA GLN A 70 -4.77 -16.49 -2.77
C GLN A 70 -6.16 -15.98 -3.13
N GLU A 71 -6.38 -15.74 -4.41
CA GLU A 71 -7.68 -15.40 -4.99
C GLU A 71 -8.05 -16.46 -6.03
N GLU A 72 -9.19 -17.13 -5.82
CA GLU A 72 -9.65 -18.24 -6.67
C GLU A 72 -8.60 -19.36 -6.85
N GLY A 73 -7.83 -19.63 -5.79
CA GLY A 73 -6.76 -20.63 -5.78
C GLY A 73 -5.49 -20.21 -6.53
N LYS A 74 -5.41 -18.96 -7.02
CA LYS A 74 -4.22 -18.38 -7.64
C LYS A 74 -3.51 -17.47 -6.66
N ASP A 75 -2.19 -17.60 -6.61
CA ASP A 75 -1.33 -16.66 -5.87
C ASP A 75 -1.47 -15.25 -6.47
N ILE A 76 -1.39 -14.25 -5.59
CA ILE A 76 -1.47 -12.83 -5.97
C ILE A 76 -0.06 -12.23 -5.94
N LEU A 77 0.32 -11.53 -7.01
CA LEU A 77 1.48 -10.66 -7.06
C LEU A 77 1.03 -9.21 -6.89
N LEU A 78 1.62 -8.52 -5.92
CA LEU A 78 1.48 -7.08 -5.73
C LEU A 78 2.66 -6.38 -6.39
N CYS A 79 2.36 -5.43 -7.28
CA CYS A 79 3.38 -4.74 -8.06
C CYS A 79 3.27 -3.22 -7.93
N THR A 80 4.41 -2.55 -7.91
CA THR A 80 4.53 -1.08 -7.99
C THR A 80 5.44 -0.74 -9.15
N VAL A 81 5.18 0.36 -9.86
CA VAL A 81 5.92 0.76 -11.06
C VAL A 81 6.33 2.22 -10.96
N PHE A 82 7.58 2.51 -11.32
CA PHE A 82 8.13 3.85 -11.42
C PHE A 82 8.68 4.07 -12.82
N ILE A 83 8.22 5.13 -13.47
CA ILE A 83 8.67 5.54 -14.80
C ILE A 83 9.24 6.95 -14.66
N HIS A 84 10.47 7.13 -15.14
CA HIS A 84 11.14 8.42 -15.16
C HIS A 84 10.19 9.49 -15.72
N PRO A 85 10.01 10.65 -15.06
CA PRO A 85 9.03 11.67 -15.45
C PRO A 85 9.02 12.03 -16.94
N PHE A 86 10.18 12.35 -17.52
CA PHE A 86 10.30 12.68 -18.95
C PHE A 86 10.06 11.49 -19.92
N MET A 87 10.07 10.25 -19.44
CA MET A 87 9.86 9.05 -20.24
C MET A 87 8.42 8.51 -20.17
N ARG A 88 7.53 9.17 -19.42
CA ARG A 88 6.13 8.79 -19.31
C ARG A 88 5.41 8.96 -20.65
N GLY A 89 4.43 8.09 -20.92
CA GLY A 89 3.69 8.10 -22.18
C GLY A 89 4.44 7.52 -23.39
N GLN A 90 5.64 6.98 -23.19
CA GLN A 90 6.47 6.40 -24.26
C GLN A 90 6.43 4.85 -24.30
N GLY A 91 5.46 4.23 -23.64
CA GLY A 91 5.27 2.78 -23.66
C GLY A 91 6.12 1.96 -22.68
N LEU A 92 7.01 2.59 -21.90
CA LEU A 92 7.88 1.85 -20.95
C LEU A 92 7.10 1.04 -19.90
N PHE A 93 5.98 1.58 -19.40
CA PHE A 93 5.08 0.85 -18.52
C PHE A 93 4.52 -0.43 -19.18
N THR A 94 4.12 -0.31 -20.44
CA THR A 94 3.59 -1.42 -21.23
C THR A 94 4.63 -2.51 -21.40
N MET A 95 5.86 -2.14 -21.77
CA MET A 95 6.97 -3.09 -21.91
C MET A 95 7.23 -3.89 -20.62
N LEU A 96 7.34 -3.20 -19.47
CA LEU A 96 7.51 -3.87 -18.18
C LEU A 96 6.33 -4.79 -17.84
N SER A 97 5.11 -4.33 -18.11
CA SER A 97 3.90 -5.09 -17.80
C SER A 97 3.74 -6.33 -18.68
N GLU A 98 4.08 -6.25 -19.97
CA GLU A 98 4.05 -7.39 -20.89
C GLU A 98 5.00 -8.49 -20.44
N SER A 99 6.25 -8.15 -20.07
CA SER A 99 7.20 -9.12 -19.51
C SER A 99 6.66 -9.77 -18.23
N LEU A 100 6.11 -8.97 -17.31
CA LEU A 100 5.48 -9.49 -16.10
C LEU A 100 4.34 -10.48 -16.42
N TYR A 101 3.48 -10.15 -17.40
CA TYR A 101 2.34 -11.00 -17.76
C TYR A 101 2.78 -12.30 -18.44
N ASP A 102 3.84 -12.25 -19.23
CA ASP A 102 4.39 -13.42 -19.90
C ASP A 102 5.04 -14.39 -18.91
N ASP A 103 5.76 -13.88 -17.92
CA ASP A 103 6.45 -14.70 -16.92
C ASP A 103 5.49 -15.26 -15.86
N PHE A 104 4.42 -14.52 -15.51
CA PHE A 104 3.51 -14.86 -14.41
C PHE A 104 2.05 -15.10 -14.84
N ARG A 105 1.85 -15.79 -15.97
CA ARG A 105 0.52 -16.07 -16.57
C ARG A 105 -0.51 -16.70 -15.62
N GLU A 106 -0.06 -17.54 -14.69
CA GLU A 106 -0.94 -18.26 -13.75
C GLU A 106 -1.17 -17.52 -12.43
N LYS A 107 -0.68 -16.29 -12.30
CA LYS A 107 -0.81 -15.46 -11.10
C LYS A 107 -1.86 -14.38 -11.31
N ARG A 108 -2.48 -13.93 -10.22
CA ARG A 108 -3.29 -12.71 -10.21
C ARG A 108 -2.35 -11.53 -9.96
N ILE A 109 -2.38 -10.52 -10.82
CA ILE A 109 -1.51 -9.35 -10.69
C ILE A 109 -2.35 -8.16 -10.26
N ARG A 110 -1.85 -7.42 -9.27
CA ARG A 110 -2.45 -6.16 -8.84
C ARG A 110 -1.38 -5.08 -8.76
N PHE A 111 -1.71 -3.91 -9.26
CA PHE A 111 -0.88 -2.73 -9.11
C PHE A 111 -1.27 -1.93 -7.87
N ILE A 112 -0.27 -1.39 -7.18
CA ILE A 112 -0.45 -0.52 -6.01
C ILE A 112 -0.03 0.90 -6.36
N ARG A 113 -0.83 1.89 -5.95
CA ARG A 113 -0.47 3.30 -6.04
C ARG A 113 -0.81 4.08 -4.78
N LYS A 114 -0.01 5.10 -4.43
CA LYS A 114 -0.30 6.04 -3.33
C LYS A 114 -1.39 7.05 -3.65
N THR A 115 -1.87 7.08 -4.90
CA THR A 115 -2.98 7.93 -5.33
C THR A 115 -4.24 7.11 -5.60
N LYS A 116 -5.36 7.65 -5.15
CA LYS A 116 -6.68 7.13 -5.49
C LYS A 116 -7.18 7.79 -6.77
N GLU A 117 -7.25 7.00 -7.83
CA GLU A 117 -7.84 7.35 -9.12
C GLU A 117 -8.99 6.36 -9.39
N GLU A 118 -10.09 6.78 -10.04
CA GLU A 118 -11.20 5.86 -10.37
C GLU A 118 -10.76 4.73 -11.32
N SER A 119 -9.68 4.98 -12.08
CA SER A 119 -8.99 4.01 -12.91
C SER A 119 -7.54 4.43 -13.11
N PHE A 120 -6.61 3.48 -13.06
CA PHE A 120 -5.21 3.67 -13.45
C PHE A 120 -4.96 2.96 -14.77
N LEU A 121 -4.68 3.67 -15.87
CA LEU A 121 -4.41 3.06 -17.20
C LEU A 121 -5.46 1.98 -17.61
N HIS A 122 -6.74 2.24 -17.33
CA HIS A 122 -7.87 1.33 -17.55
C HIS A 122 -7.95 0.11 -16.60
N PHE A 123 -6.98 -0.09 -15.72
CA PHE A 123 -7.03 -1.10 -14.66
C PHE A 123 -8.15 -0.78 -13.66
N PRO A 124 -9.07 -1.73 -13.40
CA PRO A 124 -10.17 -1.50 -12.47
C PRO A 124 -9.66 -1.29 -11.04
N TYR A 125 -10.14 -0.22 -10.39
CA TYR A 125 -9.99 -0.02 -8.95
C TYR A 125 -10.63 -1.16 -8.16
N LEU A 126 -9.92 -1.68 -7.16
CA LEU A 126 -10.41 -2.72 -6.25
C LEU A 126 -10.83 -2.12 -4.91
N TYR A 127 -9.87 -1.55 -4.19
CA TYR A 127 -10.05 -0.90 -2.90
C TYR A 127 -8.83 -0.03 -2.60
N SER A 128 -8.92 0.78 -1.56
CA SER A 128 -7.79 1.47 -0.95
C SER A 128 -7.62 1.01 0.48
N GLU A 129 -6.38 0.92 0.93
CA GLU A 129 -6.04 0.86 2.33
C GLU A 129 -5.67 2.27 2.79
N TYR A 130 -6.37 2.77 3.82
CA TYR A 130 -6.08 4.07 4.40
C TYR A 130 -5.24 3.91 5.65
N PHE A 131 -4.20 4.73 5.75
CA PHE A 131 -3.38 4.87 6.94
C PHE A 131 -3.92 6.06 7.72
N LEU A 132 -4.40 5.78 8.93
CA LEU A 132 -5.03 6.77 9.79
C LEU A 132 -4.15 7.02 11.01
N GLU A 133 -4.09 8.27 11.43
CA GLU A 133 -3.41 8.71 12.65
C GLU A 133 -4.36 9.51 13.55
N LYS A 134 -4.22 9.35 14.86
CA LYS A 134 -4.80 10.21 15.89
C LYS A 134 -3.72 10.63 16.88
N THR A 135 -3.60 11.93 17.12
CA THR A 135 -2.91 12.45 18.30
C THR A 135 -3.86 12.37 19.50
N LEU A 136 -3.38 11.80 20.60
CA LEU A 136 -4.16 11.60 21.82
C LEU A 136 -4.25 12.91 22.63
N GLU A 137 -5.34 13.10 23.37
CA GLU A 137 -5.53 14.29 24.21
C GLU A 137 -4.53 14.35 25.36
N HIS A 138 -4.12 13.17 25.85
CA HIS A 138 -3.04 12.99 26.80
C HIS A 138 -2.31 11.68 26.46
N PRO A 139 -1.02 11.56 26.81
CA PRO A 139 -0.28 10.33 26.58
C PRO A 139 -0.87 9.16 27.39
N VAL A 140 -1.00 7.99 26.77
CA VAL A 140 -1.52 6.78 27.42
C VAL A 140 -0.42 5.74 27.63
N VAL A 141 -0.59 4.89 28.64
CA VAL A 141 0.22 3.69 28.83
C VAL A 141 -0.12 2.64 27.76
N PHE A 142 0.78 1.69 27.51
CA PHE A 142 0.49 0.58 26.61
C PHE A 142 -0.73 -0.21 27.13
N PRO A 143 -1.83 -0.33 26.37
CA PRO A 143 -3.02 -1.05 26.83
C PRO A 143 -2.85 -2.57 26.93
N GLY A 144 -1.71 -3.09 26.47
CA GLY A 144 -1.43 -4.51 26.27
C GLY A 144 -1.67 -4.95 24.83
N GLU A 145 -1.08 -6.07 24.44
CA GLU A 145 -1.19 -6.58 23.06
C GLU A 145 -2.63 -6.97 22.68
N ARG A 146 -3.39 -7.41 23.67
CA ARG A 146 -4.80 -7.78 23.56
C ARG A 146 -5.52 -7.34 24.81
N LYS A 147 -6.66 -6.68 24.64
CA LYS A 147 -7.60 -6.38 25.71
C LYS A 147 -8.99 -6.89 25.34
N SER A 148 -9.56 -7.72 26.21
CA SER A 148 -10.85 -8.38 25.97
C SER A 148 -11.97 -7.69 26.75
N TYR A 149 -13.13 -7.58 26.12
CA TYR A 149 -14.37 -7.04 26.67
C TYR A 149 -15.48 -8.09 26.49
N PRO A 150 -16.60 -8.02 27.25
CA PRO A 150 -17.72 -8.95 27.09
C PRO A 150 -18.38 -8.98 25.71
N PHE A 151 -18.03 -8.06 24.82
CA PHE A 151 -18.66 -7.84 23.52
C PHE A 151 -17.65 -7.67 22.37
N GLY A 152 -16.35 -7.85 22.62
CA GLY A 152 -15.33 -7.60 21.62
C GLY A 152 -13.91 -7.61 22.17
N GLU A 153 -12.95 -7.39 21.28
CA GLU A 153 -11.52 -7.39 21.58
C GLU A 153 -10.80 -6.31 20.78
N VAL A 154 -9.72 -5.80 21.34
CA VAL A 154 -8.84 -4.82 20.70
C VAL A 154 -7.39 -5.24 20.86
N PHE A 155 -6.59 -4.94 19.85
CA PHE A 155 -5.23 -5.41 19.73
C PHE A 155 -4.29 -4.26 19.38
N PHE A 156 -3.22 -4.12 20.15
CA PHE A 156 -2.23 -3.06 19.99
C PHE A 156 -0.81 -3.61 19.93
N SER A 157 0.08 -2.92 19.25
CA SER A 157 1.53 -3.11 19.41
C SER A 157 2.22 -1.75 19.55
N ALA A 158 3.40 -1.73 20.13
CA ALA A 158 4.26 -0.56 20.05
C ALA A 158 4.77 -0.42 18.61
N TYR A 159 4.49 0.71 17.97
CA TYR A 159 5.08 1.03 16.67
C TYR A 159 6.47 1.66 16.83
N ASN A 160 6.56 2.61 17.77
CA ASN A 160 7.81 3.21 18.23
C ASN A 160 7.62 3.69 19.68
N GLU A 161 8.62 4.37 20.24
CA GLU A 161 8.63 4.83 21.63
C GLU A 161 7.41 5.69 22.03
N LYS A 162 6.75 6.35 21.09
CA LYS A 162 5.64 7.28 21.34
C LYS A 162 4.35 6.95 20.59
N THR A 163 4.33 5.92 19.76
CA THR A 163 3.20 5.61 18.87
C THR A 163 2.72 4.18 19.04
N LEU A 164 1.41 4.01 19.26
CA LEU A 164 0.74 2.73 19.24
C LEU A 164 0.27 2.39 17.83
N TYR A 165 0.34 1.12 17.47
CA TYR A 165 -0.33 0.58 16.30
C TYR A 165 -1.56 -0.21 16.73
N LEU A 166 -2.75 0.25 16.33
CA LEU A 166 -4.00 -0.49 16.48
C LEU A 166 -4.17 -1.41 15.28
N TYR A 167 -3.80 -2.69 15.45
CA TYR A 167 -3.83 -3.67 14.35
C TYR A 167 -5.07 -4.56 14.33
N GLY A 168 -5.93 -4.46 15.36
CA GLY A 168 -7.15 -5.25 15.40
C GLY A 168 -8.22 -4.64 16.31
N LEU A 169 -9.45 -4.63 15.82
CA LEU A 169 -10.65 -4.34 16.61
C LEU A 169 -11.77 -5.26 16.14
N MET A 170 -12.35 -6.02 17.06
CA MET A 170 -13.42 -6.96 16.79
C MET A 170 -14.57 -6.70 17.76
N VAL A 171 -15.78 -6.60 17.21
CA VAL A 171 -17.03 -6.56 17.98
C VAL A 171 -17.88 -7.75 17.54
N GLU A 172 -18.36 -8.53 18.51
CA GLU A 172 -19.20 -9.69 18.21
C GLU A 172 -20.48 -9.27 17.47
N ASN A 173 -20.93 -10.09 16.53
CA ASN A 173 -22.05 -9.76 15.63
C ASN A 173 -23.29 -9.22 16.36
N ARG A 174 -23.65 -9.82 17.50
CA ARG A 174 -24.84 -9.45 18.30
C ARG A 174 -24.75 -8.08 18.98
N PHE A 175 -23.56 -7.48 19.06
CA PHE A 175 -23.31 -6.18 19.69
C PHE A 175 -22.93 -5.08 18.69
N ARG A 176 -22.90 -5.39 17.39
CA ARG A 176 -22.62 -4.40 16.35
C ARG A 176 -23.75 -3.38 16.23
N GLY A 177 -23.40 -2.16 15.82
CA GLY A 177 -24.34 -1.05 15.67
C GLY A 177 -24.81 -0.41 16.99
N GLN A 178 -24.29 -0.86 18.13
CA GLN A 178 -24.69 -0.40 19.47
C GLN A 178 -23.64 0.49 20.16
N GLY A 179 -22.67 1.04 19.41
CA GLY A 179 -21.59 1.87 19.95
C GLY A 179 -20.47 1.10 20.66
N LYS A 180 -20.50 -0.24 20.66
CA LYS A 180 -19.52 -1.06 21.40
C LYS A 180 -18.07 -0.94 20.92
N GLY A 181 -17.84 -0.74 19.63
CA GLY A 181 -16.48 -0.46 19.15
C GLY A 181 -15.93 0.88 19.64
N GLU A 182 -16.80 1.89 19.76
CA GLU A 182 -16.43 3.20 20.32
C GLU A 182 -16.15 3.10 21.82
N GLU A 183 -16.97 2.35 22.56
CA GLU A 183 -16.77 2.09 24.00
C GLU A 183 -15.38 1.49 24.27
N ILE A 184 -14.95 0.50 23.48
CA ILE A 184 -13.60 -0.09 23.59
C ILE A 184 -12.52 0.94 23.34
N LEU A 185 -12.63 1.71 22.24
CA LEU A 185 -11.59 2.66 21.88
C LEU A 185 -11.49 3.82 22.88
N ARG A 186 -12.60 4.30 23.44
CA ARG A 186 -12.58 5.33 24.49
C ARG A 186 -11.92 4.81 25.77
N ASP A 187 -12.24 3.60 26.18
CA ASP A 187 -11.60 2.98 27.34
C ASP A 187 -10.07 2.87 27.15
N CYS A 188 -9.61 2.46 25.97
CA CYS A 188 -8.17 2.33 25.70
C CYS A 188 -7.44 3.67 25.49
N LEU A 189 -8.06 4.63 24.80
CA LEU A 189 -7.35 5.80 24.24
C LEU A 189 -7.69 7.13 24.93
N GLU A 190 -8.75 7.17 25.73
CA GLU A 190 -9.21 8.39 26.42
C GLU A 190 -9.33 8.20 27.93
N GLN A 191 -9.57 6.98 28.41
CA GLN A 191 -9.68 6.66 29.84
C GLN A 191 -8.47 5.84 30.35
N GLY A 192 -7.50 5.58 29.47
CA GLY A 192 -6.26 4.89 29.81
C GLY A 192 -5.45 5.68 30.83
N GLU A 193 -4.62 4.97 31.59
CA GLU A 193 -3.67 5.63 32.50
C GLU A 193 -2.63 6.44 31.72
N TYR A 194 -2.11 7.49 32.35
CA TYR A 194 -1.05 8.31 31.78
C TYR A 194 0.19 7.46 31.46
N GLY A 195 0.75 7.65 30.27
CA GLY A 195 1.95 6.93 29.85
C GLY A 195 2.80 7.68 28.84
N GLN A 196 3.42 6.94 27.93
CA GLN A 196 4.40 7.49 26.98
C GLN A 196 3.85 7.65 25.55
N TYR A 197 2.73 7.01 25.23
CA TYR A 197 2.22 6.97 23.87
C TYR A 197 1.34 8.17 23.60
N GLU A 198 1.77 9.02 22.67
CA GLU A 198 1.13 10.29 22.31
C GLU A 198 0.24 10.14 21.06
N LYS A 199 0.47 9.09 20.28
CA LYS A 199 -0.18 8.86 18.99
C LYS A 199 -0.66 7.43 18.83
N VAL A 200 -1.68 7.26 18.00
CA VAL A 200 -2.17 5.96 17.53
C VAL A 200 -2.27 5.99 16.01
N ILE A 201 -1.73 4.96 15.36
CA ILE A 201 -1.88 4.72 13.93
C ILE A 201 -2.65 3.41 13.68
N LEU A 202 -3.31 3.33 12.53
CA LEU A 202 -3.99 2.11 12.06
C LEU A 202 -4.10 2.08 10.53
N GLN A 203 -4.32 0.88 9.98
CA GLN A 203 -4.72 0.68 8.58
C GLN A 203 -6.17 0.22 8.51
N VAL A 204 -6.90 0.64 7.48
CA VAL A 204 -8.28 0.21 7.25
C VAL A 204 -8.61 0.15 5.76
N ASP A 205 -9.21 -0.96 5.35
CA ASP A 205 -9.75 -1.13 4.01
C ASP A 205 -10.93 -0.16 3.78
N SER A 206 -10.88 0.59 2.68
CA SER A 206 -11.92 1.51 2.21
C SER A 206 -13.32 0.90 2.09
N ARG A 207 -13.43 -0.42 1.96
CA ARG A 207 -14.70 -1.17 1.90
C ARG A 207 -15.29 -1.39 3.30
N ASN A 208 -14.48 -1.29 4.35
CA ASN A 208 -14.93 -1.39 5.74
C ASN A 208 -15.52 -0.06 6.23
N MET A 209 -16.65 0.32 5.62
CA MET A 209 -17.37 1.55 5.92
C MET A 209 -17.75 1.70 7.40
N PRO A 210 -18.15 0.63 8.13
CA PRO A 210 -18.38 0.73 9.57
C PRO A 210 -17.15 1.15 10.36
N ALA A 211 -15.98 0.55 10.09
CA ALA A 211 -14.73 0.90 10.77
C ALA A 211 -14.26 2.31 10.40
N MET A 212 -14.33 2.70 9.12
CA MET A 212 -14.03 4.07 8.69
C MET A 212 -14.87 5.10 9.45
N LYS A 213 -16.19 4.90 9.53
CA LYS A 213 -17.08 5.79 10.30
C LYS A 213 -16.71 5.85 11.78
N LEU A 214 -16.36 4.72 12.38
CA LEU A 214 -15.92 4.65 13.77
C LEU A 214 -14.62 5.44 13.98
N TYR A 215 -13.59 5.19 13.18
CA TYR A 215 -12.29 5.85 13.34
C TYR A 215 -12.37 7.35 13.09
N THR A 216 -13.11 7.79 12.05
CA THR A 216 -13.36 9.22 11.83
C THR A 216 -14.11 9.85 13.00
N LYS A 217 -15.13 9.17 13.56
CA LYS A 217 -15.84 9.64 14.77
C LYS A 217 -14.91 9.74 15.98
N MET A 218 -13.95 8.82 16.09
CA MET A 218 -12.93 8.82 17.14
C MET A 218 -11.82 9.86 16.90
N GLY A 219 -11.88 10.66 15.83
CA GLY A 219 -10.92 11.73 15.57
C GLY A 219 -9.63 11.28 14.88
N PHE A 220 -9.63 10.09 14.27
CA PHE A 220 -8.54 9.70 13.37
C PHE A 220 -8.65 10.43 12.03
N ALA A 221 -7.52 10.88 11.51
CA ALA A 221 -7.39 11.51 10.19
C ALA A 221 -6.57 10.64 9.25
N VAL A 222 -6.98 10.57 7.98
CA VAL A 222 -6.21 9.89 6.93
C VAL A 222 -4.90 10.66 6.69
N GLN A 223 -3.77 9.97 6.80
CA GLN A 223 -2.43 10.49 6.52
C GLN A 223 -1.89 10.02 5.17
N ASP A 224 -2.20 8.78 4.81
CA ASP A 224 -1.73 8.15 3.58
C ASP A 224 -2.78 7.16 3.06
N CYS A 225 -2.64 6.76 1.80
CA CYS A 225 -3.56 5.89 1.09
C CYS A 225 -2.80 5.01 0.09
N LEU A 226 -3.04 3.70 0.10
CA LEU A 226 -2.60 2.80 -0.96
C LEU A 226 -3.82 2.24 -1.70
N SER A 227 -3.95 2.55 -2.98
CA SER A 227 -5.01 2.05 -3.86
C SER A 227 -4.52 0.87 -4.68
N TYR A 228 -5.37 -0.14 -4.77
CA TYR A 228 -5.10 -1.42 -5.44
C TYR A 228 -5.94 -1.51 -6.72
N TYR A 229 -5.31 -1.93 -7.81
CA TYR A 229 -5.92 -2.04 -9.14
C TYR A 229 -5.70 -3.43 -9.72
N SER A 230 -6.72 -4.02 -10.32
CA SER A 230 -6.61 -5.32 -11.00
C SER A 230 -6.09 -5.17 -12.41
N VAL A 231 -5.24 -6.09 -12.85
CA VAL A 231 -4.79 -6.15 -14.25
C VAL A 231 -5.89 -6.67 -15.20
N GLU A 232 -6.93 -7.31 -14.67
CA GLU A 232 -8.03 -7.81 -15.50
C GLU A 232 -8.72 -6.66 -16.24
N ARG A 233 -8.54 -6.62 -17.55
CA ARG A 233 -9.32 -5.73 -18.41
C ARG A 233 -10.79 -6.08 -18.21
N LYS A 234 -11.64 -5.08 -17.94
CA LYS A 234 -13.09 -5.30 -17.94
C LYS A 234 -13.46 -5.88 -19.30
N ARG A 235 -13.80 -7.17 -19.37
CA ARG A 235 -14.47 -7.73 -20.53
C ARG A 235 -15.75 -6.95 -20.75
N ARG A 236 -15.96 -6.44 -21.96
CA ARG A 236 -17.29 -5.96 -22.34
C ARG A 236 -18.30 -7.09 -22.15
N ARG A 237 -19.59 -6.77 -21.96
CA ARG A 237 -20.67 -7.78 -21.86
C ARG A 237 -20.75 -8.72 -23.07
N ASP A 238 -20.05 -8.41 -24.16
CA ASP A 238 -19.92 -9.20 -25.39
C ASP A 238 -18.69 -10.14 -25.41
N GLY A 239 -17.92 -10.21 -24.31
CA GLY A 239 -16.77 -11.12 -24.18
C GLY A 239 -15.49 -10.66 -24.87
N LYS A 240 -15.44 -9.44 -25.40
CA LYS A 240 -14.19 -8.87 -25.94
C LYS A 240 -13.44 -8.13 -24.85
N ASP A 241 -12.13 -8.40 -24.76
CA ASP A 241 -11.21 -7.59 -23.97
C ASP A 241 -11.18 -6.16 -24.55
N ILE A 242 -10.99 -5.15 -23.68
CA ILE A 242 -10.77 -3.76 -24.11
C ILE A 242 -9.39 -3.64 -24.72
#